data_AF-A0A7V3BFV0-F1
#
_entry.id   AF-A0A7V3BFV0-F1
#
_cell.length_a   1.000
_cell.length_b   1.000
_cell.length_c   1.000
_cell.angle_alpha   90.00
_cell.angle_beta   90.00
_cell.angle_gamma   90.00
#
_symmetry.space_group_name_H-M   'P 1'
#
loop_
_entity.id
_entity.type
_entity.pdbx_description
1 polymer ?
#
loop_
_entity_poly.entity_id
_entity_poly.type
_entity_poly.pdbx_seq_one_letter_code
_entity_poly.pdbx_strand_id
1 'polypeptide(L)'
;MTSPGAGWSLVTTQGARQCGWLGSPTADASTVERWVSDAIAEERATYVSQVVQRVQKQHGEVPQHTLLETVQPAVQTACALTFGGQPEQSDCPPELVCGTWAVLHHVRLDDVVIAHAEASTRGWVTTPHDRFRLSGRDGAAILLPLLRQIGSLYARGARSSIAHLDLVDLEIFGGGGVRLSHEGVPPASMKRLGEFFETLATVINAGAASEADLEISDPDEQCLFMQALRQVSPRR
;
A
#
# COMPACT_ATOMS: atom_id res chain seq x y z
N MET A 1 -33.19 26.62 -33.64
CA MET A 1 -33.79 26.24 -32.35
C MET A 1 -33.66 24.73 -32.20
N THR A 2 -33.08 24.33 -31.08
CA THR A 2 -32.52 23.02 -30.76
C THR A 2 -33.57 21.92 -30.60
N SER A 3 -33.27 20.75 -31.17
CA SER A 3 -34.00 19.50 -30.99
C SER A 3 -33.81 18.99 -29.55
N PRO A 4 -34.86 18.54 -28.82
CA PRO A 4 -34.69 17.86 -27.55
C PRO A 4 -34.36 16.39 -27.79
N GLY A 5 -33.08 16.03 -27.65
CA GLY A 5 -32.67 14.64 -27.54
C GLY A 5 -33.20 14.07 -26.22
N ALA A 6 -34.38 13.45 -26.28
CA ALA A 6 -34.95 12.70 -25.18
C ALA A 6 -34.02 11.52 -24.85
N GLY A 7 -33.27 11.66 -23.76
CA GLY A 7 -32.56 10.55 -23.12
C GLY A 7 -33.60 9.56 -22.61
N TRP A 8 -33.73 8.43 -23.29
CA TRP A 8 -34.59 7.34 -22.88
C TRP A 8 -34.10 6.81 -21.52
N SER A 9 -34.92 6.99 -20.48
CA SER A 9 -34.76 6.29 -19.21
C SER A 9 -36.06 5.51 -18.95
N LEU A 10 -35.98 4.17 -18.96
CA LEU A 10 -37.13 3.29 -18.74
C LEU A 10 -37.71 3.41 -17.32
N VAL A 11 -36.98 4.04 -16.41
CA VAL A 11 -37.35 4.26 -15.02
C VAL A 11 -36.93 5.67 -14.63
N THR A 12 -37.74 6.37 -13.82
CA THR A 12 -37.33 7.65 -13.24
C THR A 12 -36.15 7.45 -12.29
N THR A 13 -35.32 8.47 -12.07
CA THR A 13 -34.21 8.39 -11.11
C THR A 13 -34.69 7.98 -9.71
N GLN A 14 -35.92 8.37 -9.36
CA GLN A 14 -36.59 7.97 -8.13
C GLN A 14 -36.98 6.48 -8.13
N GLY A 15 -37.49 5.95 -9.25
CA GLY A 15 -37.80 4.52 -9.39
C GLY A 15 -36.52 3.66 -9.37
N ALA A 16 -35.43 4.13 -9.97
CA ALA A 16 -34.15 3.43 -9.94
C ALA A 16 -33.52 3.39 -8.53
N ARG A 17 -33.77 4.41 -7.69
CA ARG A 17 -33.42 4.39 -6.26
C ARG A 17 -34.29 3.42 -5.46
N GLN A 18 -35.60 3.38 -5.71
CA GLN A 18 -36.52 2.44 -5.03
C GLN A 18 -36.23 0.98 -5.37
N CYS A 19 -35.79 0.70 -6.60
CA CYS A 19 -35.39 -0.62 -7.05
C CYS A 19 -33.94 -0.99 -6.65
N GLY A 20 -33.20 -0.10 -5.98
CA GLY A 20 -31.81 -0.35 -5.58
C GLY A 20 -30.80 -0.40 -6.74
N TRP A 21 -31.16 0.08 -7.93
CA TRP A 21 -30.29 0.05 -9.13
C TRP A 21 -29.29 1.19 -9.17
N LEU A 22 -29.64 2.31 -8.54
CA LEU A 22 -28.69 3.35 -8.18
C LEU A 22 -28.22 3.02 -6.76
N GLY A 23 -27.13 2.28 -6.64
CA GLY A 23 -26.46 2.09 -5.36
C GLY A 23 -26.25 3.45 -4.68
N SER A 24 -26.41 3.52 -3.37
CA SER A 24 -25.97 4.69 -2.61
C SER A 24 -24.54 5.03 -3.02
N PRO A 25 -24.15 6.30 -3.13
CA PRO A 25 -22.77 6.68 -3.45
C PRO A 25 -21.89 6.28 -2.25
N THR A 26 -21.55 5.00 -2.17
CA THR A 26 -20.53 4.47 -1.29
C THR A 26 -19.21 4.89 -1.91
N ALA A 27 -18.36 5.52 -1.10
CA ALA A 27 -16.98 5.78 -1.48
C ALA A 27 -16.34 4.47 -2.00
N ASP A 28 -15.50 4.58 -3.02
CA ASP A 28 -14.78 3.43 -3.54
C ASP A 28 -13.87 2.82 -2.46
N ALA A 29 -13.57 1.53 -2.59
CA ALA A 29 -12.85 0.78 -1.55
C ALA A 29 -11.48 1.40 -1.21
N SER A 30 -10.77 1.96 -2.19
CA SER A 30 -9.46 2.58 -1.97
C SER A 30 -9.56 3.88 -1.15
N THR A 31 -10.62 4.65 -1.37
CA THR A 31 -10.91 5.84 -0.58
C THR A 31 -11.27 5.48 0.87
N VAL A 32 -12.07 4.43 1.07
CA VAL A 32 -12.44 3.93 2.42
C VAL A 32 -11.20 3.40 3.15
N GLU A 33 -10.32 2.67 2.46
CA GLU A 33 -9.08 2.14 3.03
C GLU A 33 -8.15 3.25 3.52
N ARG A 34 -8.02 4.32 2.74
CA ARG A 34 -7.25 5.50 3.16
C ARG A 34 -7.83 6.13 4.42
N TRP A 35 -9.15 6.33 4.51
CA TRP A 35 -9.79 6.91 5.70
C TRP A 35 -9.56 6.06 6.96
N VAL A 36 -9.66 4.74 6.83
CA VAL A 36 -9.38 3.82 7.92
C VAL A 36 -7.90 3.87 8.31
N SER A 37 -6.98 3.91 7.34
CA SER A 37 -5.54 4.03 7.58
C SER A 37 -5.19 5.34 8.32
N ASP A 38 -5.77 6.46 7.89
CA ASP A 38 -5.58 7.77 8.52
C ASP A 38 -6.08 7.77 9.97
N ALA A 39 -7.27 7.20 10.21
CA ALA A 39 -7.83 7.07 11.55
C ALA A 39 -6.95 6.23 12.49
N ILE A 40 -6.37 5.13 11.99
CA ILE A 40 -5.44 4.28 12.75
C ILE A 40 -4.12 5.01 13.04
N ALA A 41 -3.60 5.77 12.08
CA ALA A 41 -2.34 6.52 12.26
C ALA A 41 -2.46 7.63 13.31
N GLU A 42 -3.64 8.26 13.44
CA GLU A 42 -3.92 9.29 14.44
C GLU A 42 -4.11 8.72 15.86
N GLU A 43 -4.79 7.58 15.97
CA GLU A 43 -5.13 6.93 17.24
C GLU A 43 -4.08 5.84 17.57
N ARG A 44 -3.00 6.24 18.25
CA ARG A 44 -1.83 5.40 18.60
C ARG A 44 -2.17 3.93 18.93
N ALA A 45 -3.19 3.71 19.76
CA ALA A 45 -3.82 2.41 19.98
C ALA A 45 -5.31 2.61 20.32
N THR A 46 -6.22 1.86 19.69
CA THR A 46 -7.66 2.04 19.85
C THR A 46 -8.44 0.78 19.48
N TYR A 47 -9.71 0.69 19.88
CA TYR A 47 -10.59 -0.40 19.43
C TYR A 47 -10.98 -0.22 17.96
N VAL A 48 -11.12 -1.32 17.23
CA VAL A 48 -11.63 -1.31 15.85
C VAL A 48 -13.02 -0.66 15.78
N SER A 49 -13.88 -0.88 16.79
CA SER A 49 -15.17 -0.18 16.87
C SER A 49 -15.04 1.34 16.90
N GLN A 50 -14.00 1.89 17.51
CA GLN A 50 -13.77 3.33 17.60
C GLN A 50 -13.27 3.89 16.27
N VAL A 51 -12.41 3.15 15.55
CA VAL A 51 -12.01 3.47 14.17
C VAL A 51 -13.24 3.54 13.25
N VAL A 52 -14.09 2.51 13.29
CA VAL A 52 -15.34 2.46 12.50
C VAL A 52 -16.24 3.67 12.81
N GLN A 53 -16.49 3.96 14.08
CA GLN A 53 -17.32 5.10 14.50
C GLN A 53 -16.73 6.44 14.03
N ARG A 54 -15.40 6.60 14.09
CA ARG A 54 -14.71 7.82 13.65
C ARG A 54 -14.87 8.04 12.16
N VAL A 55 -14.62 7.01 11.35
CA VAL A 55 -14.77 7.08 9.89
C VAL A 55 -16.22 7.39 9.51
N GLN A 56 -17.20 6.74 10.15
CA GLN A 56 -18.61 7.03 9.91
C GLN A 56 -19.00 8.47 10.28
N LYS A 57 -18.47 8.98 11.41
CA LYS A 57 -18.72 10.35 11.84
C LYS A 57 -18.12 11.39 10.90
N GLN A 58 -16.95 11.11 10.31
CA GLN A 58 -16.23 12.05 9.44
C GLN A 58 -16.69 12.00 7.98
N HIS A 59 -17.05 10.82 7.47
CA HIS A 59 -17.25 10.58 6.04
C HIS A 59 -18.67 10.11 5.67
N GLY A 60 -19.57 9.97 6.65
CA GLY A 60 -20.97 9.61 6.44
C GLY A 60 -21.26 8.11 6.61
N GLU A 61 -22.47 7.69 6.22
CA GLU A 61 -22.94 6.31 6.39
C GLU A 61 -22.26 5.34 5.41
N VAL A 62 -21.03 4.93 5.74
CA VAL A 62 -20.41 3.72 5.18
C VAL A 62 -20.92 2.52 5.98
N PRO A 63 -21.43 1.46 5.33
CA PRO A 63 -21.89 0.27 6.03
C PRO A 63 -20.77 -0.33 6.89
N GLN A 64 -21.11 -0.71 8.12
CA GLN A 64 -20.14 -1.24 9.07
C GLN A 64 -19.40 -2.48 8.57
N HIS A 65 -20.08 -3.37 7.84
CA HIS A 65 -19.44 -4.56 7.25
C HIS A 65 -18.36 -4.17 6.24
N THR A 66 -18.62 -3.17 5.39
CA THR A 66 -17.64 -2.64 4.43
C THR A 66 -16.44 -2.06 5.17
N LEU A 67 -16.65 -1.33 6.26
CA LEU A 67 -15.55 -0.79 7.06
C LEU A 67 -14.71 -1.90 7.69
N LEU A 68 -15.34 -2.92 8.28
CA LEU A 68 -14.63 -4.07 8.85
C LEU A 68 -13.81 -4.84 7.82
N GLU A 69 -14.37 -5.10 6.64
CA GLU A 69 -13.65 -5.73 5.52
C GLU A 69 -12.46 -4.89 5.05
N THR A 70 -12.53 -3.57 5.22
CA THR A 70 -11.47 -2.64 4.80
C THR A 70 -10.42 -2.40 5.91
N VAL A 71 -10.73 -2.69 7.18
CA VAL A 71 -9.76 -2.57 8.28
C VAL A 71 -8.59 -3.52 8.06
N GLN A 72 -8.82 -4.72 7.56
CA GLN A 72 -7.75 -5.70 7.35
C GLN A 72 -6.72 -5.27 6.30
N PRO A 73 -7.09 -4.84 5.07
CA PRO A 73 -6.12 -4.26 4.14
C PRO A 73 -5.54 -2.94 4.65
N ALA A 74 -6.32 -2.09 5.34
CA ALA A 74 -5.78 -0.85 5.92
C ALA A 74 -4.73 -1.11 7.02
N VAL A 75 -4.90 -2.15 7.84
CA VAL A 75 -3.91 -2.59 8.85
C VAL A 75 -2.61 -3.02 8.15
N GLN A 76 -2.70 -3.69 7.01
CA GLN A 76 -1.53 -4.06 6.20
C GLN A 76 -0.84 -2.83 5.60
N THR A 77 -1.61 -1.93 4.96
CA THR A 77 -1.11 -0.70 4.33
C THR A 77 -0.49 0.26 5.34
N ALA A 78 -1.11 0.44 6.50
CA ALA A 78 -0.64 1.29 7.59
C ALA A 78 0.42 0.63 8.48
N CYS A 79 0.81 -0.63 8.19
CA CYS A 79 1.69 -1.44 9.03
C CYS A 79 1.22 -1.56 10.49
N ALA A 80 -0.08 -1.43 10.74
CA ALA A 80 -0.65 -1.56 12.07
C ALA A 80 -0.70 -3.02 12.52
N LEU A 81 -0.91 -3.24 13.81
CA LEU A 81 -1.00 -4.56 14.42
C LEU A 81 -2.36 -4.69 15.11
N THR A 82 -2.87 -5.91 15.23
CA THR A 82 -4.12 -6.17 15.95
C THR A 82 -3.92 -7.16 17.08
N PHE A 83 -4.68 -7.03 18.16
CA PHE A 83 -4.65 -7.96 19.28
C PHE A 83 -5.96 -7.91 20.09
N GLY A 84 -6.27 -8.99 20.82
CA GLY A 84 -7.32 -8.99 21.83
C GLY A 84 -6.83 -8.38 23.15
N GLY A 85 -7.56 -7.42 23.73
CA GLY A 85 -7.19 -6.82 25.01
C GLY A 85 -7.67 -5.38 25.22
N GLN A 86 -6.82 -4.57 25.85
CA GLN A 86 -7.08 -3.16 26.15
C GLN A 86 -6.07 -2.25 25.41
N PRO A 87 -6.48 -1.12 24.84
CA PRO A 87 -5.59 -0.20 24.11
C PRO A 87 -4.40 0.31 24.94
N GLU A 88 -4.58 0.51 26.24
CA GLU A 88 -3.57 1.06 27.14
C GLU A 88 -2.70 -0.01 27.82
N GLN A 89 -2.88 -1.30 27.47
CA GLN A 89 -2.10 -2.36 28.12
C GLN A 89 -0.60 -2.16 27.87
N SER A 90 0.20 -2.50 28.88
CA SER A 90 1.66 -2.35 28.85
C SER A 90 2.38 -3.64 28.46
N ASP A 91 1.82 -4.79 28.82
CA ASP A 91 2.39 -6.10 28.48
C ASP A 91 2.09 -6.46 27.03
N CYS A 92 3.07 -7.06 26.35
CA CYS A 92 2.91 -7.51 24.98
C CYS A 92 1.89 -8.67 24.92
N PRO A 93 0.77 -8.53 24.18
CA PRO A 93 -0.23 -9.57 24.10
C PRO A 93 0.34 -10.80 23.36
N PRO A 94 0.07 -12.03 23.86
CA PRO A 94 0.57 -13.26 23.23
C PRO A 94 0.00 -13.49 21.82
N GLU A 95 -1.15 -12.89 21.53
CA GLU A 95 -1.85 -12.97 20.24
C GLU A 95 -1.68 -11.68 19.41
N LEU A 96 -0.53 -10.99 19.53
CA LEU A 96 -0.22 -9.84 18.68
C LEU A 96 -0.07 -10.28 17.22
N VAL A 97 -1.02 -9.85 16.39
CA VAL A 97 -1.07 -10.20 14.97
C VAL A 97 -0.27 -9.17 14.16
N CYS A 98 0.74 -9.66 13.42
CA CYS A 98 1.70 -8.87 12.65
C CYS A 98 1.94 -9.45 11.25
N GLY A 99 2.18 -8.60 10.25
CA GLY A 99 2.70 -8.99 8.93
C GLY A 99 1.84 -10.04 8.21
N THR A 100 2.47 -11.04 7.60
CA THR A 100 1.78 -12.10 6.84
C THR A 100 0.84 -12.97 7.69
N TRP A 101 1.02 -13.01 9.02
CA TRP A 101 0.09 -13.67 9.94
C TRP A 101 -1.23 -12.91 10.11
N ALA A 102 -1.26 -11.62 9.75
CA ALA A 102 -2.49 -10.82 9.69
C ALA A 102 -3.46 -11.27 8.60
N VAL A 103 -3.03 -12.09 7.64
CA VAL A 103 -3.92 -12.69 6.62
C VAL A 103 -4.83 -13.76 7.24
N LEU A 104 -4.42 -14.41 8.32
CA LEU A 104 -5.16 -15.51 8.94
C LEU A 104 -6.08 -15.05 10.09
N HIS A 105 -5.94 -13.81 10.56
CA HIS A 105 -6.78 -13.25 11.62
C HIS A 105 -8.02 -12.58 11.03
N HIS A 106 -9.19 -12.84 11.60
CA HIS A 106 -10.40 -12.09 11.26
C HIS A 106 -10.58 -10.98 12.28
N VAL A 107 -10.35 -9.74 11.85
CA VAL A 107 -10.45 -8.56 12.71
C VAL A 107 -11.89 -8.43 13.24
N ARG A 108 -12.03 -8.29 14.56
CA ARG A 108 -13.30 -8.06 15.26
C ARG A 108 -13.40 -6.64 15.76
N LEU A 109 -14.62 -6.21 16.12
CA LEU A 109 -14.87 -4.86 16.63
C LEU A 109 -14.23 -4.61 18.00
N ASP A 110 -14.10 -5.67 18.80
CA ASP A 110 -13.50 -5.69 20.14
C ASP A 110 -11.98 -5.91 20.10
N ASP A 111 -11.41 -6.17 18.92
CA ASP A 111 -9.96 -6.14 18.76
C ASP A 111 -9.45 -4.71 18.92
N VAL A 112 -8.22 -4.62 19.41
CA VAL A 112 -7.46 -3.39 19.43
C VAL A 112 -6.57 -3.35 18.21
N VAL A 113 -6.58 -2.22 17.51
CA VAL A 113 -5.57 -1.86 16.52
C VAL A 113 -4.56 -0.92 17.15
N ILE A 114 -3.28 -1.20 16.95
CA ILE A 114 -2.17 -0.39 17.44
C ILE A 114 -1.27 0.00 16.28
N ALA A 115 -0.95 1.29 16.20
CA ALA A 115 0.00 1.78 15.22
C ALA A 115 1.38 1.18 15.50
N HIS A 116 2.12 0.85 14.44
CA HIS A 116 3.45 0.25 14.58
C HIS A 116 4.40 1.08 15.46
N ALA A 117 4.35 2.41 15.32
CA ALA A 117 5.18 3.33 16.10
C ALA A 117 4.88 3.25 17.61
N GLU A 118 3.62 3.06 17.97
CA GLU A 118 3.20 2.90 19.37
C GLU A 118 3.61 1.52 19.90
N ALA A 119 3.40 0.44 19.12
CA ALA A 119 3.84 -0.89 19.51
C ALA A 119 5.37 -0.99 19.67
N SER A 120 6.11 -0.26 18.84
CA SER A 120 7.57 -0.09 18.97
C SER A 120 7.95 0.69 20.23
N THR A 121 7.25 1.79 20.53
CA THR A 121 7.46 2.57 21.76
C THR A 121 7.25 1.71 23.01
N ARG A 122 6.31 0.76 22.96
CA ARG A 122 6.06 -0.21 24.02
C ARG A 122 7.03 -1.38 24.04
N GLY A 123 7.96 -1.47 23.09
CA GLY A 123 8.92 -2.56 22.95
C GLY A 123 8.29 -3.90 22.56
N TRP A 124 7.05 -3.92 22.07
CA TRP A 124 6.33 -5.13 21.66
C TRP A 124 6.80 -5.65 20.31
N VAL A 125 7.18 -4.72 19.44
CA VAL A 125 7.82 -5.00 18.17
C VAL A 125 9.12 -4.24 18.11
N THR A 126 10.17 -4.88 17.59
CA THR A 126 11.32 -4.15 17.11
C THR A 126 10.86 -3.33 15.91
N THR A 127 10.96 -2.01 16.01
CA THR A 127 10.85 -1.14 14.85
C THR A 127 11.82 -1.65 13.79
N PRO A 128 11.38 -1.95 12.56
CA PRO A 128 12.22 -1.64 11.43
C PRO A 128 12.26 -0.10 11.40
N HIS A 129 13.16 0.46 12.21
CA HIS A 129 13.45 1.88 12.14
C HIS A 129 14.04 2.07 10.75
N ASP A 130 13.34 2.89 9.98
CA ASP A 130 13.60 3.23 8.59
C ASP A 130 13.04 2.19 7.59
N ARG A 131 12.00 2.61 6.87
CA ARG A 131 11.62 2.02 5.60
C ARG A 131 11.82 3.08 4.54
N PHE A 132 12.50 2.73 3.47
CA PHE A 132 12.55 3.61 2.29
C PHE A 132 11.41 3.22 1.36
N ARG A 133 10.58 4.20 1.00
CA ARG A 133 9.44 4.00 0.11
C ARG A 133 9.47 4.95 -1.08
N LEU A 134 9.24 4.39 -2.26
CA LEU A 134 8.85 5.11 -3.47
C LEU A 134 7.46 4.62 -3.87
N SER A 135 6.63 5.51 -4.42
CA SER A 135 5.28 5.15 -4.86
C SER A 135 4.83 5.94 -6.08
N GLY A 136 3.96 5.31 -6.87
CA GLY A 136 3.30 5.92 -8.02
C GLY A 136 4.28 6.42 -9.09
N ARG A 137 3.89 7.51 -9.77
CA ARG A 137 4.66 8.09 -10.88
C ARG A 137 5.98 8.71 -10.45
N ASP A 138 6.01 9.31 -9.26
CA ASP A 138 7.24 9.86 -8.68
C ASP A 138 8.24 8.73 -8.41
N GLY A 139 7.75 7.59 -7.93
CA GLY A 139 8.55 6.38 -7.78
C GLY A 139 9.09 5.85 -9.11
N ALA A 140 8.25 5.82 -10.16
CA ALA A 140 8.66 5.42 -11.50
C ALA A 140 9.76 6.33 -12.07
N ALA A 141 9.63 7.65 -11.89
CA ALA A 141 10.61 8.63 -12.34
C ALA A 141 11.99 8.43 -11.68
N ILE A 142 12.04 7.88 -10.48
CA ILE A 142 13.28 7.60 -9.74
C ILE A 142 13.83 6.21 -10.07
N LEU A 143 12.97 5.19 -10.10
CA LEU A 143 13.37 3.79 -10.17
C LEU A 143 13.64 3.30 -11.60
N LEU A 144 12.81 3.68 -12.57
CA LEU A 144 12.94 3.20 -13.96
C LEU A 144 14.29 3.57 -14.60
N PRO A 145 14.86 4.78 -14.38
CA PRO A 145 16.21 5.10 -14.88
C PRO A 145 17.31 4.18 -14.30
N LEU A 146 17.08 3.60 -13.12
CA LEU A 146 18.03 2.73 -12.43
C LEU A 146 17.86 1.26 -12.80
N LEU A 147 16.80 0.87 -13.51
CA LEU A 147 16.43 -0.53 -13.76
C LEU A 147 17.60 -1.35 -14.34
N ARG A 148 18.27 -0.80 -15.37
CA ARG A 148 19.43 -1.41 -16.01
C ARG A 148 20.65 -1.52 -15.08
N GLN A 149 20.73 -0.68 -14.05
CA GLN A 149 21.86 -0.65 -13.12
C GLN A 149 21.66 -1.55 -11.89
N ILE A 150 20.42 -1.98 -11.60
CA ILE A 150 20.10 -2.80 -10.42
C ILE A 150 21.04 -4.00 -10.33
N GLY A 151 21.15 -4.81 -11.39
CA GLY A 151 22.04 -5.97 -11.43
C GLY A 151 23.49 -5.64 -11.09
N SER A 152 24.05 -4.60 -11.72
CA SER A 152 25.41 -4.12 -11.46
C SER A 152 25.62 -3.63 -10.02
N LEU A 153 24.64 -2.92 -9.44
CA LEU A 153 24.71 -2.42 -8.06
C LEU A 153 24.78 -3.59 -7.06
N TYR A 154 23.97 -4.63 -7.25
CA TYR A 154 24.03 -5.84 -6.42
C TYR A 154 25.27 -6.69 -6.69
N ALA A 155 25.76 -6.74 -7.94
CA ALA A 155 27.03 -7.39 -8.26
C ALA A 155 28.22 -6.72 -7.56
N ARG A 156 28.17 -5.38 -7.41
CA ARG A 156 29.18 -4.55 -6.71
C ARG A 156 29.02 -4.53 -5.19
N GLY A 157 28.01 -5.21 -4.64
CA GLY A 157 27.84 -5.37 -3.20
C GLY A 157 26.75 -4.50 -2.56
N ALA A 158 25.70 -4.10 -3.28
CA ALA A 158 24.48 -3.62 -2.65
C ALA A 158 23.91 -4.71 -1.71
N ARG A 159 23.46 -4.30 -0.51
CA ARG A 159 23.09 -5.20 0.60
C ARG A 159 21.64 -5.06 1.06
N SER A 160 20.88 -4.10 0.52
CA SER A 160 19.48 -3.89 0.91
C SER A 160 18.61 -5.04 0.40
N SER A 161 17.70 -5.51 1.24
CA SER A 161 16.63 -6.41 0.82
C SER A 161 15.47 -5.60 0.26
N ILE A 162 14.84 -6.08 -0.80
CA ILE A 162 13.61 -5.50 -1.34
C ILE A 162 12.45 -6.14 -0.61
N ALA A 163 11.70 -5.37 0.19
CA ALA A 163 10.49 -5.86 0.83
C ALA A 163 9.38 -6.02 -0.20
N HIS A 164 9.20 -5.00 -1.04
CA HIS A 164 8.22 -4.98 -2.11
C HIS A 164 8.74 -4.18 -3.31
N LEU A 165 8.49 -4.65 -4.52
CA LEU A 165 8.72 -3.93 -5.77
C LEU A 165 7.58 -4.26 -6.71
N ASP A 166 6.85 -3.26 -7.17
CA ASP A 166 5.83 -3.39 -8.22
C ASP A 166 6.04 -2.31 -9.28
N LEU A 167 6.09 -2.73 -10.53
CA LEU A 167 6.15 -1.86 -11.70
C LEU A 167 4.89 -2.12 -12.51
N VAL A 168 4.04 -1.12 -12.65
CA VAL A 168 2.74 -1.25 -13.32
C VAL A 168 2.67 -0.32 -14.53
N ASP A 169 1.82 -0.71 -15.48
CA ASP A 169 1.56 0.04 -16.72
C ASP A 169 2.85 0.41 -17.48
N LEU A 170 3.79 -0.54 -17.55
CA LEU A 170 4.97 -0.44 -18.40
C LEU A 170 4.59 -0.80 -19.84
N GLU A 171 4.98 0.01 -20.80
CA GLU A 171 4.70 -0.25 -22.22
C GLU A 171 5.83 -1.08 -22.83
N ILE A 172 5.50 -2.10 -23.63
CA ILE A 172 6.51 -2.84 -24.41
C ILE A 172 6.69 -2.17 -25.77
N PHE A 173 7.94 -2.10 -26.27
CA PHE A 173 8.20 -1.67 -27.64
C PHE A 173 7.44 -2.54 -28.66
N GLY A 174 6.60 -1.91 -29.49
CA GLY A 174 5.75 -2.63 -30.45
C GLY A 174 4.35 -2.97 -29.92
N GLY A 175 4.03 -2.58 -28.68
CA GLY A 175 2.70 -2.69 -28.08
C GLY A 175 2.59 -3.79 -27.03
N GLY A 176 1.59 -3.64 -26.15
CA GLY A 176 1.38 -4.50 -24.99
C GLY A 176 1.88 -3.85 -23.70
N GLY A 177 1.41 -4.36 -22.57
CA GLY A 177 1.77 -3.90 -21.23
C GLY A 177 2.50 -5.00 -20.45
N VAL A 178 3.43 -4.59 -19.59
CA VAL A 178 4.08 -5.45 -18.60
C VAL A 178 3.83 -4.91 -17.21
N ARG A 179 3.52 -5.84 -16.31
CA ARG A 179 3.60 -5.63 -14.86
C ARG A 179 4.65 -6.57 -14.29
N LEU A 180 5.45 -6.07 -13.36
CA LEU A 180 6.43 -6.85 -12.62
C LEU A 180 6.23 -6.63 -11.13
N SER A 181 5.98 -7.70 -10.39
CA SER A 181 5.91 -7.67 -8.93
C SER A 181 6.90 -8.65 -8.31
N HIS A 182 7.59 -8.19 -7.27
CA HIS A 182 8.54 -8.94 -6.47
C HIS A 182 8.33 -8.63 -4.99
N GLU A 183 8.42 -9.66 -4.15
CA GLU A 183 8.21 -9.54 -2.71
C GLU A 183 9.31 -10.29 -1.97
N GLY A 184 9.83 -9.68 -0.89
CA GLY A 184 10.81 -10.30 -0.01
C GLY A 184 12.08 -10.77 -0.70
N VAL A 185 12.64 -9.97 -1.62
CA VAL A 185 13.81 -10.38 -2.42
C VAL A 185 15.11 -9.99 -1.71
N PRO A 186 15.92 -10.98 -1.25
CA PRO A 186 17.19 -10.70 -0.61
C PRO A 186 18.28 -10.28 -1.63
N PRO A 187 19.38 -9.67 -1.19
CA PRO A 187 20.44 -9.16 -2.07
C PRO A 187 21.04 -10.23 -3.00
N ALA A 188 21.21 -11.45 -2.50
CA ALA A 188 21.74 -12.56 -3.30
C ALA A 188 20.83 -12.93 -4.48
N SER A 189 19.51 -12.83 -4.28
CA SER A 189 18.51 -13.05 -5.34
C SER A 189 18.48 -11.87 -6.31
N MET A 190 18.53 -10.62 -5.80
CA MET A 190 18.62 -9.43 -6.66
C MET A 190 19.83 -9.47 -7.59
N LYS A 191 20.98 -9.97 -7.11
CA LYS A 191 22.17 -10.19 -7.94
C LYS A 191 21.91 -11.17 -9.09
N ARG A 192 21.16 -12.24 -8.84
CA ARG A 192 20.80 -13.25 -9.88
C ARG A 192 19.76 -12.72 -10.86
N LEU A 193 18.87 -11.85 -10.42
CA LEU A 193 17.88 -11.18 -11.25
C LEU A 193 18.47 -10.04 -12.11
N GLY A 194 19.78 -9.76 -11.99
CA GLY A 194 20.43 -8.66 -12.70
C GLY A 194 20.20 -8.69 -14.22
N GLU A 195 20.44 -9.84 -14.86
CA GLU A 195 20.21 -10.00 -16.31
C GLU A 195 18.74 -9.83 -16.70
N PHE A 196 17.82 -10.22 -15.83
CA PHE A 196 16.39 -10.03 -16.05
C PHE A 196 16.03 -8.54 -16.06
N PHE A 197 16.48 -7.75 -15.07
CA PHE A 197 16.24 -6.31 -15.03
C PHE A 197 16.94 -5.56 -16.18
N GLU A 198 18.15 -5.99 -16.55
CA GLU A 198 18.85 -5.44 -17.71
C GLU A 198 18.07 -5.70 -19.00
N THR A 199 17.60 -6.93 -19.22
CA THR A 199 16.81 -7.31 -20.40
C THR A 199 15.48 -6.55 -20.40
N LEU A 200 14.79 -6.51 -19.26
CA LEU A 200 13.53 -5.79 -19.09
C LEU A 200 13.68 -4.33 -19.50
N ALA A 201 14.75 -3.65 -19.05
CA ALA A 201 15.04 -2.26 -19.39
C ALA A 201 15.26 -2.01 -20.91
N THR A 202 15.56 -3.04 -21.70
CA THR A 202 15.71 -2.93 -23.16
C THR A 202 14.41 -3.08 -23.93
N VAL A 203 13.40 -3.72 -23.33
CA VAL A 203 12.14 -4.05 -24.03
C VAL A 203 10.98 -3.15 -23.61
N ILE A 204 11.09 -2.46 -22.48
CA ILE A 204 10.04 -1.54 -21.99
C ILE A 204 10.35 -0.08 -22.29
N ASN A 205 9.30 0.73 -22.31
CA ASN A 205 9.33 2.18 -22.26
C ASN A 205 8.49 2.68 -21.08
N ALA A 206 8.93 3.78 -20.45
CA ALA A 206 8.13 4.47 -19.44
C ALA A 206 7.03 5.28 -20.14
N GLY A 207 5.78 4.85 -19.98
CA GLY A 207 4.60 5.54 -20.48
C GLY A 207 4.10 6.62 -19.50
N ALA A 208 3.11 7.40 -19.93
CA ALA A 208 2.52 8.46 -19.09
C ALA A 208 1.74 7.93 -17.87
N ALA A 209 1.37 6.65 -17.90
CA ALA A 209 0.68 5.95 -16.82
C ALA A 209 1.60 5.04 -16.00
N SER A 210 2.89 4.92 -16.34
CA SER A 210 3.78 4.00 -15.63
C SER A 210 4.00 4.44 -14.19
N GLU A 211 3.87 3.48 -13.28
CA GLU A 211 4.03 3.69 -11.84
C GLU A 211 4.99 2.64 -11.27
N ALA A 212 5.69 3.02 -10.20
CA ALA A 212 6.57 2.11 -9.49
C ALA A 212 6.44 2.30 -7.98
N ASP A 213 6.19 1.19 -7.30
CA ASP A 213 6.22 1.08 -5.85
C ASP A 213 7.44 0.27 -5.44
N LEU A 214 8.22 0.82 -4.51
CA LEU A 214 9.40 0.16 -3.95
C LEU A 214 9.42 0.36 -2.45
N GLU A 215 9.58 -0.73 -1.71
CA GLU A 215 9.82 -0.72 -0.28
C GLU A 215 11.11 -1.48 0.06
N ILE A 216 11.96 -0.84 0.85
CA ILE A 216 13.17 -1.44 1.43
C ILE A 216 13.05 -1.34 2.94
N SER A 217 13.05 -2.50 3.60
CA SER A 217 13.16 -2.59 5.06
C SER A 217 14.61 -2.37 5.49
N ASP A 218 14.80 -1.62 6.59
CA ASP A 218 16.10 -1.35 7.20
C ASP A 218 17.13 -0.79 6.17
N PRO A 219 16.85 0.35 5.52
CA PRO A 219 17.68 0.91 4.47
C PRO A 219 19.07 1.30 5.00
N ASP A 220 20.09 0.59 4.53
CA ASP A 220 21.49 0.95 4.77
C ASP A 220 21.89 2.15 3.87
N GLU A 221 22.14 3.30 4.48
CA GLU A 221 22.61 4.53 3.81
C GLU A 221 23.91 4.36 3.02
N GLN A 222 24.72 3.37 3.40
CA GLN A 222 25.96 3.04 2.70
C GLN A 222 25.75 2.03 1.57
N CYS A 223 24.55 1.46 1.43
CA CYS A 223 24.24 0.56 0.35
C CYS A 223 24.26 1.28 -1.00
N LEU A 224 24.95 0.70 -1.97
CA LEU A 224 25.07 1.27 -3.32
C LEU A 224 23.71 1.49 -3.99
N PHE A 225 22.73 0.62 -3.74
CA PHE A 225 21.39 0.77 -4.30
C PHE A 225 20.65 1.96 -3.64
N MET A 226 20.73 2.10 -2.31
CA MET A 226 20.15 3.23 -1.59
C MET A 226 20.75 4.57 -2.03
N GLN A 227 22.06 4.61 -2.23
CA GLN A 227 22.74 5.81 -2.72
C GLN A 227 22.29 6.19 -4.13
N ALA A 228 22.13 5.20 -5.02
CA ALA A 228 21.63 5.44 -6.38
C ALA A 228 20.20 6.01 -6.36
N LEU A 229 19.30 5.43 -5.55
CA LEU A 229 17.92 5.91 -5.40
C LEU A 229 17.88 7.38 -4.94
N ARG A 230 18.72 7.75 -3.97
CA ARG A 230 18.79 9.11 -3.44
C ARG A 230 19.45 10.13 -4.36
N GLN A 231 20.34 9.68 -5.26
CA GLN A 231 20.96 10.56 -6.27
C GLN A 231 19.96 10.99 -7.33
N VAL A 232 19.03 10.11 -7.70
CA VAL A 232 17.98 10.40 -8.68
C VAL A 232 16.79 11.12 -8.04
N SER A 233 16.54 10.88 -6.75
CA SER A 233 15.48 11.57 -6.00
C SER A 233 15.73 13.09 -5.98
N PRO A 234 14.73 13.93 -6.32
CA PRO A 234 14.87 15.38 -6.18
C PRO A 234 15.10 15.70 -4.70
N ARG A 235 16.19 16.44 -4.41
CA ARG A 235 16.45 16.97 -3.05
C ARG A 235 15.23 17.82 -2.65
N ARG A 236 14.48 17.37 -1.64
CA ARG A 236 13.58 18.23 -0.87
C ARG A 236 14.35 18.89 0.26
#